data_AF-A0A8S1KUN5-F1
#
_entry.id   AF-A0A8S1KUN5-F1
#
_cell.length_a   1.000
_cell.length_b   1.000
_cell.length_c   1.000
_cell.angle_alpha   90.00
_cell.angle_beta   90.00
_cell.angle_gamma   90.00
#
_symmetry.space_group_name_H-M   'P 1'
#
loop_
_entity.id
_entity.type
_entity.pdbx_description
1 polymer ?
#
loop_
_entity_poly.entity_id
_entity_poly.type
_entity_poly.pdbx_seq_one_letter_code
_entity_poly.pdbx_strand_id
1 'polypeptide(L)'
;MNYKDFLEISGQFSLGGLITEQSHPHTVGLSELAKSDLKSGIQRMKDLDMHVFDVLMNKLDQLEEMNKMVLNTWSNGNRVFICGCGSTGRLALTLETLYRQITKQTNVTSFMAGGDVAIIASVEDFEDHPEFGAQQLNELGFKEGDLLISSTEGGETPWVIGAVQEASKIGKPFFLYCNPDEVLTVQRSQDVFNNPNIYKINLTVGHQAITGSTRMQCSTVLTYAIGLAILCQENFIDYATNSIKNVRQYYESIDAFEFISKFIELEADCYLKKEYVFYRSKPNIAINILTDTTERCPTFSLHPFESILDNPINPSWSYFVMDVDQEVYKNSLDAWEQLLYGRQPRALSSNYWHKYQHKVGLEKLLSHDISQDQIERRIKYAGGNHYQFQIVYDQNNLELSWEFLSPKLERIHYSKIQAIQDVLGQNIVLKCLINIHSTLLMGRIGRYQSNIMIYVRPTNNKLIDRAIRYVLYLLKQNNILNENITYALVCENLFEEIKTLVYGESIVLKTFERVKQLFSL
;
A
#
# COMPACT_ATOMS: atom_id res chain seq x y z
N MET A 1 23.92 8.61 0.16
CA MET A 1 24.08 8.59 -1.30
C MET A 1 23.96 10.01 -1.81
N ASN A 2 24.92 10.49 -2.60
CA ASN A 2 24.82 11.76 -3.33
C ASN A 2 24.29 11.53 -4.76
N TYR A 3 24.09 12.58 -5.56
CA TYR A 3 23.52 12.44 -6.90
C TYR A 3 24.42 11.66 -7.87
N LYS A 4 25.75 11.74 -7.74
CA LYS A 4 26.70 11.01 -8.59
C LYS A 4 26.63 9.52 -8.31
N ASP A 5 26.62 9.15 -7.03
CA ASP A 5 26.44 7.76 -6.59
C ASP A 5 25.14 7.17 -7.17
N PHE A 6 24.03 7.94 -7.15
CA PHE A 6 22.76 7.50 -7.73
C PHE A 6 22.84 7.35 -9.25
N LEU A 7 23.47 8.29 -9.96
CA LEU A 7 23.60 8.22 -11.42
C LEU A 7 24.35 6.96 -11.88
N GLU A 8 25.37 6.52 -11.15
CA GLU A 8 26.10 5.28 -11.43
C GLU A 8 25.22 4.02 -11.39
N ILE A 9 24.21 4.00 -10.51
CA ILE A 9 23.28 2.88 -10.35
C ILE A 9 21.92 3.11 -11.03
N SER A 10 21.65 4.30 -11.53
CA SER A 10 20.32 4.74 -12.00
C SER A 10 19.74 3.86 -13.11
N GLY A 11 20.57 3.27 -13.96
CA GLY A 11 20.14 2.31 -14.97
C GLY A 11 19.43 1.08 -14.40
N GLN A 12 19.73 0.69 -13.15
CA GLN A 12 19.05 -0.39 -12.43
C GLN A 12 17.68 0.04 -11.88
N PHE A 13 17.35 1.33 -11.92
CA PHE A 13 16.12 1.90 -11.37
C PHE A 13 15.40 2.79 -12.39
N SER A 14 15.76 2.70 -13.67
CA SER A 14 15.10 3.41 -14.77
C SER A 14 13.77 2.74 -15.10
N LEU A 15 12.78 2.90 -14.23
CA LEU A 15 11.53 2.14 -14.29
C LEU A 15 10.49 2.73 -15.25
N GLY A 16 10.81 3.84 -15.95
CA GLY A 16 9.87 4.51 -16.85
C GLY A 16 9.33 3.67 -18.00
N GLY A 17 10.02 2.57 -18.35
CA GLY A 17 9.55 1.60 -19.33
C GLY A 17 8.50 0.61 -18.80
N LEU A 18 8.39 0.44 -17.48
CA LEU A 18 7.43 -0.48 -16.87
C LEU A 18 6.00 0.05 -16.99
N ILE A 19 5.05 -0.84 -17.31
CA ILE A 19 3.64 -0.48 -17.46
C ILE A 19 3.09 0.12 -16.16
N THR A 20 3.50 -0.41 -15.01
CA THR A 20 3.10 0.10 -13.68
C THR A 20 3.56 1.54 -13.40
N GLU A 21 4.55 2.05 -14.14
CA GLU A 21 5.12 3.40 -13.98
C GLU A 21 4.67 4.38 -15.08
N GLN A 22 3.92 3.90 -16.07
CA GLN A 22 3.39 4.72 -17.16
C GLN A 22 2.03 5.31 -16.82
N SER A 23 1.71 6.46 -17.43
CA SER A 23 0.46 7.17 -17.18
C SER A 23 -0.72 6.44 -17.81
N HIS A 24 -1.81 6.28 -17.06
CA HIS A 24 -3.02 5.67 -17.58
C HIS A 24 -3.80 6.67 -18.47
N PRO A 25 -4.08 6.36 -19.74
CA PRO A 25 -4.72 7.31 -20.66
C PRO A 25 -6.14 7.72 -20.22
N HIS A 26 -6.93 6.79 -19.67
CA HIS A 26 -8.29 7.08 -19.21
C HIS A 26 -8.38 7.95 -17.95
N THR A 27 -7.31 8.06 -17.15
CA THR A 27 -7.32 8.90 -15.93
C THR A 27 -6.55 10.20 -16.11
N VAL A 28 -6.15 10.56 -17.34
CA VAL A 28 -5.67 11.90 -17.61
C VAL A 28 -6.77 12.92 -17.22
N GLY A 29 -6.38 13.93 -16.44
CA GLY A 29 -7.30 14.91 -15.87
C GLY A 29 -7.98 14.48 -14.56
N LEU A 30 -7.55 13.39 -13.90
CA LEU A 30 -8.23 12.88 -12.70
C LEU A 30 -8.26 13.90 -11.54
N SER A 31 -7.20 14.68 -11.36
CA SER A 31 -7.14 15.72 -10.32
C SER A 31 -8.15 16.85 -10.56
N GLU A 32 -8.42 17.16 -11.82
CA GLU A 32 -9.36 18.18 -12.28
C GLU A 32 -10.79 17.69 -12.09
N LEU A 33 -11.05 16.40 -12.41
CA LEU A 33 -12.32 15.75 -12.10
C LEU A 33 -12.57 15.69 -10.59
N ALA A 34 -11.56 15.38 -9.78
CA ALA A 34 -11.69 15.38 -8.32
C ALA A 34 -12.14 16.74 -7.74
N LYS A 35 -11.84 17.84 -8.44
CA LYS A 35 -12.27 19.20 -8.08
C LYS A 35 -13.64 19.55 -8.64
N SER A 36 -13.88 19.25 -9.92
CA SER A 36 -15.01 19.80 -10.68
C SER A 36 -16.13 18.82 -11.00
N ASP A 37 -15.85 17.51 -11.05
CA ASP A 37 -16.81 16.45 -11.40
C ASP A 37 -16.41 15.13 -10.70
N LEU A 38 -16.73 15.04 -9.41
CA LEU A 38 -16.43 13.87 -8.60
C LEU A 38 -17.11 12.60 -9.12
N LYS A 39 -18.29 12.71 -9.73
CA LYS A 39 -19.01 11.56 -10.28
C LYS A 39 -18.20 10.86 -11.36
N SER A 40 -17.71 11.63 -12.34
CA SER A 40 -16.83 11.09 -13.39
C SER A 40 -15.51 10.58 -12.84
N GLY A 41 -14.92 11.26 -11.85
CA GLY A 41 -13.69 10.80 -11.19
C GLY A 41 -13.84 9.44 -10.51
N ILE A 42 -14.92 9.27 -9.74
CA ILE A 42 -15.26 8.01 -9.05
C ILE A 42 -15.52 6.90 -10.06
N GLN A 43 -16.32 7.17 -11.10
CA GLN A 43 -16.66 6.18 -12.11
C GLN A 43 -15.41 5.68 -12.84
N ARG A 44 -14.51 6.58 -13.26
CA ARG A 44 -13.26 6.19 -13.95
C ARG A 44 -12.40 5.26 -13.09
N MET A 45 -12.23 5.57 -11.80
CA MET A 45 -11.45 4.71 -10.92
C MET A 45 -12.11 3.33 -10.75
N LYS A 46 -13.43 3.32 -10.56
CA LYS A 46 -14.21 2.09 -10.45
C LYS A 46 -14.09 1.21 -11.71
N ASP A 47 -14.15 1.81 -12.90
CA ASP A 47 -14.00 1.11 -14.18
C ASP A 47 -12.63 0.44 -14.31
N LEU A 48 -11.56 1.10 -13.83
CA LEU A 48 -10.21 0.53 -13.82
C LEU A 48 -10.10 -0.65 -12.85
N ASP A 49 -10.72 -0.55 -11.69
CA ASP A 49 -10.71 -1.62 -10.69
C ASP A 49 -11.42 -2.89 -11.21
N MET A 50 -12.40 -2.75 -12.11
CA MET A 50 -13.10 -3.91 -12.72
C MET A 50 -12.16 -4.83 -13.51
N HIS A 51 -11.07 -4.31 -14.07
CA HIS A 51 -10.12 -5.10 -14.84
C HIS A 51 -9.36 -6.13 -13.98
N VAL A 52 -9.24 -5.89 -12.67
CA VAL A 52 -8.64 -6.85 -11.72
C VAL A 52 -9.36 -8.20 -11.78
N PHE A 53 -10.69 -8.19 -11.89
CA PHE A 53 -11.47 -9.42 -11.93
C PHE A 53 -11.23 -10.21 -13.22
N ASP A 54 -11.05 -9.55 -14.36
CA ASP A 54 -10.74 -10.19 -15.65
C ASP A 54 -9.37 -10.89 -15.60
N VAL A 55 -8.36 -10.22 -15.04
CA VAL A 55 -7.02 -10.79 -14.88
C VAL A 55 -7.06 -12.06 -14.03
N LEU A 56 -7.81 -12.06 -12.93
CA LEU A 56 -7.94 -13.23 -12.05
C LEU A 56 -8.64 -14.40 -12.75
N MET A 57 -9.73 -14.13 -13.49
CA MET A 57 -10.44 -15.15 -14.26
C MET A 57 -9.53 -15.84 -15.29
N ASN A 58 -8.59 -15.09 -15.88
CA ASN A 58 -7.63 -15.63 -16.85
C ASN A 58 -6.45 -16.38 -16.20
N LYS A 59 -6.38 -16.42 -14.87
CA LYS A 59 -5.25 -17.00 -14.12
C LYS A 59 -5.65 -18.16 -13.21
N LEU A 60 -6.91 -18.62 -13.31
CA LEU A 60 -7.47 -19.66 -12.45
C LEU A 60 -6.61 -20.92 -12.41
N ASP A 61 -6.09 -21.41 -13.54
CA ASP A 61 -5.27 -22.63 -13.57
C ASP A 61 -3.96 -22.48 -12.78
N GLN A 62 -3.29 -21.31 -12.91
CA GLN A 62 -2.06 -21.04 -12.16
C GLN A 62 -2.33 -20.85 -10.67
N LEU A 63 -3.46 -20.23 -10.33
CA LEU A 63 -3.89 -20.06 -8.94
C LEU A 63 -4.36 -21.38 -8.32
N GLU A 64 -4.91 -22.31 -9.12
CA GLU A 64 -5.25 -23.66 -8.69
C GLU A 64 -3.99 -24.43 -8.31
N GLU A 65 -2.94 -24.34 -9.12
CA GLU A 65 -1.65 -24.97 -8.79
C GLU A 65 -1.07 -24.40 -7.48
N MET A 66 -1.17 -23.08 -7.28
CA MET A 66 -0.79 -22.45 -6.01
C MET A 66 -1.62 -22.97 -4.84
N ASN A 67 -2.95 -23.11 -5.01
CA ASN A 67 -3.82 -23.68 -3.98
C ASN A 67 -3.45 -25.15 -3.66
N LYS A 68 -3.22 -25.99 -4.68
CA LYS A 68 -2.79 -27.39 -4.48
C LYS A 68 -1.50 -27.47 -3.66
N MET A 69 -0.52 -26.62 -3.96
CA MET A 69 0.74 -26.56 -3.20
C MET A 69 0.51 -26.09 -1.77
N VAL A 70 -0.34 -25.08 -1.56
CA VAL A 70 -0.74 -24.60 -0.22
C VAL A 70 -1.37 -25.74 0.60
N LEU A 71 -2.35 -26.45 0.04
CA LEU A 71 -3.02 -27.56 0.72
C LEU A 71 -2.06 -28.71 1.03
N ASN A 72 -1.16 -29.05 0.11
CA ASN A 72 -0.14 -30.07 0.32
C ASN A 72 0.89 -29.66 1.40
N THR A 73 1.26 -28.38 1.46
CA THR A 73 2.14 -27.86 2.53
C THR A 73 1.49 -28.08 3.90
N TRP A 74 0.19 -27.77 4.04
CA TRP A 74 -0.52 -27.94 5.30
C TRP A 74 -0.79 -29.40 5.66
N SER A 75 -1.12 -30.26 4.68
CA SER A 75 -1.35 -31.68 4.95
C SER A 75 -0.10 -32.38 5.48
N ASN A 76 1.09 -31.85 5.15
CA ASN A 76 2.38 -32.33 5.65
C ASN A 76 2.81 -31.64 6.98
N GLY A 77 1.96 -30.81 7.58
CA GLY A 77 2.24 -30.13 8.85
C GLY A 77 3.21 -28.93 8.74
N ASN A 78 3.43 -28.42 7.53
CA ASN A 78 4.30 -27.27 7.28
C ASN A 78 3.51 -25.97 7.17
N ARG A 79 4.22 -24.84 7.07
CA ARG A 79 3.65 -23.49 7.08
C ARG A 79 3.73 -22.83 5.71
N VAL A 80 2.80 -21.91 5.46
CA VAL A 80 2.84 -21.02 4.31
C VAL A 80 3.28 -19.64 4.76
N PHE A 81 4.27 -19.09 4.07
CA PHE A 81 4.81 -17.76 4.27
C PHE A 81 4.33 -16.82 3.18
N ILE A 82 4.00 -15.58 3.53
CA ILE A 82 3.58 -14.55 2.57
C ILE A 82 4.44 -13.30 2.79
N CYS A 83 5.02 -12.75 1.72
CA CYS A 83 5.85 -11.55 1.86
C CYS A 83 5.72 -10.53 0.74
N GLY A 84 6.17 -9.31 1.04
CA GLY A 84 6.25 -8.18 0.12
C GLY A 84 6.91 -6.96 0.77
N CYS A 85 6.93 -5.84 0.06
CA CYS A 85 7.46 -4.56 0.55
C CYS A 85 6.41 -3.44 0.38
N GLY A 86 6.39 -2.44 1.27
CA GLY A 86 5.44 -1.35 1.18
C GLY A 86 3.99 -1.86 1.09
N SER A 87 3.29 -1.56 0.00
CA SER A 87 1.91 -2.02 -0.22
C SER A 87 1.79 -3.55 -0.30
N THR A 88 2.77 -4.24 -0.89
CA THR A 88 2.78 -5.73 -0.92
C THR A 88 3.17 -6.35 0.42
N GLY A 89 3.89 -5.63 1.28
CA GLY A 89 4.09 -6.08 2.65
C GLY A 89 2.81 -5.93 3.49
N ARG A 90 2.13 -4.79 3.35
CA ARG A 90 0.85 -4.50 4.01
C ARG A 90 -0.26 -5.45 3.56
N LEU A 91 -0.27 -5.88 2.29
CA LEU A 91 -1.20 -6.91 1.85
C LEU A 91 -0.87 -8.28 2.45
N ALA A 92 0.41 -8.63 2.61
CA ALA A 92 0.80 -9.90 3.25
C ALA A 92 0.28 -9.97 4.70
N LEU A 93 0.44 -8.88 5.47
CA LEU A 93 -0.10 -8.77 6.83
C LEU A 93 -1.63 -8.82 6.82
N THR A 94 -2.27 -8.15 5.86
CA THR A 94 -3.73 -8.20 5.67
C THR A 94 -4.21 -9.63 5.45
N LEU A 95 -3.52 -10.41 4.63
CA LEU A 95 -3.87 -11.80 4.34
C LEU A 95 -3.67 -12.74 5.55
N GLU A 96 -2.59 -12.61 6.33
CA GLU A 96 -2.44 -13.37 7.57
C GLU A 96 -3.57 -13.02 8.56
N THR A 97 -3.88 -11.73 8.71
CA THR A 97 -4.95 -11.25 9.59
C THR A 97 -6.32 -11.79 9.16
N LEU A 98 -6.67 -11.71 7.88
CA LEU A 98 -7.90 -12.26 7.34
C LEU A 98 -7.97 -13.79 7.51
N TYR A 99 -6.88 -14.48 7.24
CA TYR A 99 -6.81 -15.94 7.40
C TYR A 99 -7.09 -16.33 8.85
N ARG A 100 -6.45 -15.66 9.82
CA ARG A 100 -6.72 -15.86 11.25
C ARG A 100 -8.16 -15.51 11.63
N GLN A 101 -8.70 -14.43 11.08
CA GLN A 101 -10.08 -14.03 11.31
C GLN A 101 -11.06 -15.13 10.90
N ILE A 102 -10.87 -15.72 9.72
CA ILE A 102 -11.78 -16.70 9.10
C ILE A 102 -11.58 -18.10 9.68
N THR A 103 -10.34 -18.58 9.76
CA THR A 103 -10.04 -20.00 10.04
C THR A 103 -9.63 -20.26 11.49
N LYS A 104 -9.23 -19.22 12.23
CA LYS A 104 -8.57 -19.30 13.55
C LYS A 104 -7.24 -20.06 13.55
N GLN A 105 -6.71 -20.43 12.38
CA GLN A 105 -5.46 -21.17 12.25
C GLN A 105 -4.24 -20.23 12.22
N THR A 106 -3.07 -20.79 12.50
CA THR A 106 -1.80 -20.04 12.66
C THR A 106 -0.68 -20.53 11.72
N ASN A 107 -1.01 -21.42 10.78
CA ASN A 107 -0.13 -22.02 9.77
C ASN A 107 0.18 -21.08 8.58
N VAL A 108 -0.29 -19.84 8.59
CA VAL A 108 0.11 -18.76 7.68
C VAL A 108 0.95 -17.74 8.45
N THR A 109 2.11 -17.37 7.91
CA THR A 109 3.05 -16.41 8.50
C THR A 109 3.38 -15.32 7.48
N SER A 110 2.95 -14.09 7.72
CA SER A 110 3.32 -12.93 6.92
C SER A 110 4.57 -12.24 7.47
N PHE A 111 5.34 -11.60 6.59
CA PHE A 111 6.44 -10.71 6.94
C PHE A 111 6.70 -9.70 5.82
N MET A 112 7.32 -8.56 6.15
CA MET A 112 7.63 -7.49 5.20
C MET A 112 8.92 -6.77 5.54
N ALA A 113 9.50 -6.08 4.55
CA ALA A 113 10.63 -5.19 4.78
C ALA A 113 10.34 -4.21 5.93
N GLY A 114 11.23 -4.15 6.93
CA GLY A 114 11.07 -3.35 8.15
C GLY A 114 10.26 -4.01 9.29
N GLY A 115 9.74 -5.22 9.11
CA GLY A 115 8.89 -5.90 10.09
C GLY A 115 7.54 -5.20 10.30
N ASP A 116 6.84 -5.53 11.38
CA ASP A 116 5.50 -4.97 11.65
C ASP A 116 5.48 -3.44 11.82
N VAL A 117 6.61 -2.78 12.12
CA VAL A 117 6.68 -1.31 12.14
C VAL A 117 6.27 -0.71 10.79
N ALA A 118 6.60 -1.38 9.70
CA ALA A 118 6.33 -0.89 8.35
C ALA A 118 4.83 -0.83 8.01
N ILE A 119 3.95 -1.45 8.80
CA ILE A 119 2.50 -1.31 8.63
C ILE A 119 2.04 0.12 8.89
N ILE A 120 2.68 0.85 9.82
CA ILE A 120 2.26 2.17 10.30
C ILE A 120 3.22 3.29 9.94
N ALA A 121 4.52 2.98 9.78
CA ALA A 121 5.54 3.93 9.39
C ALA A 121 6.43 3.32 8.29
N SER A 122 6.45 3.91 7.10
CA SER A 122 7.23 3.38 5.97
C SER A 122 8.74 3.30 6.29
N VAL A 123 9.35 2.16 5.99
CA VAL A 123 10.78 1.87 6.17
C VAL A 123 11.41 1.52 4.81
N GLU A 124 11.40 2.50 3.90
CA GLU A 124 11.63 2.24 2.47
C GLU A 124 13.09 1.96 2.12
N ASP A 125 14.03 2.35 2.97
CA ASP A 125 15.45 2.05 2.78
C ASP A 125 15.73 0.55 2.88
N PHE A 126 14.86 -0.25 3.51
CA PHE A 126 15.03 -1.71 3.59
C PHE A 126 14.71 -2.43 2.29
N GLU A 127 13.91 -1.82 1.40
CA GLU A 127 13.44 -2.43 0.15
C GLU A 127 14.59 -2.78 -0.81
N ASP A 128 15.64 -1.95 -0.78
CA ASP A 128 16.76 -2.01 -1.72
C ASP A 128 17.81 -3.08 -1.35
N HIS A 129 17.62 -3.82 -0.23
CA HIS A 129 18.57 -4.80 0.30
C HIS A 129 18.07 -6.25 0.17
N PRO A 130 18.55 -7.04 -0.81
CA PRO A 130 18.14 -8.44 -0.96
C PRO A 130 18.54 -9.31 0.24
N GLU A 131 19.70 -9.06 0.86
CA GLU A 131 20.18 -9.78 2.03
C GLU A 131 19.25 -9.64 3.24
N PHE A 132 18.50 -8.53 3.34
CA PHE A 132 17.54 -8.32 4.42
C PHE A 132 16.30 -9.22 4.26
N GLY A 133 15.87 -9.48 3.02
CA GLY A 133 14.75 -10.39 2.75
C GLY A 133 15.08 -11.84 3.09
N ALA A 134 16.27 -12.29 2.67
CA ALA A 134 16.78 -13.62 3.01
C ALA A 134 16.94 -13.78 4.54
N GLN A 135 17.53 -12.78 5.21
CA GLN A 135 17.73 -12.81 6.65
C GLN A 135 16.41 -12.90 7.42
N GLN A 136 15.40 -12.09 7.08
CA GLN A 136 14.11 -12.14 7.77
C GLN A 136 13.40 -13.49 7.57
N LEU A 137 13.46 -14.06 6.37
CA LEU A 137 12.90 -15.39 6.11
C LEU A 137 13.55 -16.45 7.02
N ASN A 138 14.88 -16.41 7.13
CA ASN A 138 15.65 -17.33 7.97
C ASN A 138 15.35 -17.14 9.47
N GLU A 139 15.20 -15.91 9.95
CA GLU A 139 14.85 -15.62 11.35
C GLU A 139 13.45 -16.11 11.75
N LEU A 140 12.52 -16.21 10.79
CA LEU A 140 11.21 -16.82 11.02
C LEU A 140 11.24 -18.36 11.03
N GLY A 141 12.44 -18.93 10.83
CA GLY A 141 12.70 -20.36 10.85
C GLY A 141 12.10 -21.07 9.65
N PHE A 142 12.08 -20.44 8.47
CA PHE A 142 11.71 -21.11 7.22
C PHE A 142 12.55 -22.37 7.02
N LYS A 143 11.92 -23.48 6.66
CA LYS A 143 12.56 -24.80 6.57
C LYS A 143 12.01 -25.60 5.40
N GLU A 144 12.69 -26.71 5.10
CA GLU A 144 12.25 -27.69 4.09
C GLU A 144 10.78 -28.09 4.32
N GLY A 145 9.99 -28.08 3.26
CA GLY A 145 8.55 -28.37 3.28
C GLY A 145 7.64 -27.17 3.53
N ASP A 146 8.16 -26.04 4.04
CA ASP A 146 7.42 -24.77 4.07
C ASP A 146 7.30 -24.20 2.64
N LEU A 147 6.25 -23.40 2.41
CA LEU A 147 6.01 -22.72 1.12
C LEU A 147 6.11 -21.22 1.30
N LEU A 148 6.86 -20.54 0.44
CA LEU A 148 6.86 -19.07 0.36
C LEU A 148 6.04 -18.60 -0.84
N ILE A 149 5.11 -17.68 -0.60
CA ILE A 149 4.37 -16.91 -1.61
C ILE A 149 4.84 -15.46 -1.50
N SER A 150 5.67 -15.04 -2.44
CA SER A 150 6.22 -13.69 -2.49
C SER A 150 5.48 -12.83 -3.52
N SER A 151 5.31 -11.56 -3.21
CA SER A 151 4.66 -10.59 -4.10
C SER A 151 5.44 -9.29 -4.18
N THR A 152 5.53 -8.74 -5.39
CA THR A 152 6.08 -7.40 -5.68
C THR A 152 5.29 -6.81 -6.81
N GLU A 153 4.81 -5.57 -6.70
CA GLU A 153 3.97 -5.02 -7.76
C GLU A 153 4.75 -4.83 -9.06
N GLY A 154 6.01 -4.39 -8.95
CA GLY A 154 6.86 -4.07 -10.08
C GLY A 154 7.57 -5.29 -10.69
N GLY A 155 7.73 -6.41 -9.98
CA GLY A 155 8.53 -7.55 -10.44
C GLY A 155 10.04 -7.40 -10.25
N GLU A 156 10.48 -6.36 -9.53
CA GLU A 156 11.90 -6.01 -9.43
C GLU A 156 12.38 -5.69 -8.01
N THR A 157 11.53 -5.80 -6.98
CA THR A 157 11.88 -5.38 -5.61
C THR A 157 13.04 -6.22 -5.02
N PRO A 158 14.22 -5.64 -4.74
CA PRO A 158 15.39 -6.40 -4.29
C PRO A 158 15.16 -7.23 -3.02
N TRP A 159 14.52 -6.67 -2.01
CA TRP A 159 14.20 -7.39 -0.76
C TRP A 159 13.35 -8.65 -1.02
N VAL A 160 12.33 -8.55 -1.89
CA VAL A 160 11.46 -9.68 -2.25
C VAL A 160 12.22 -10.73 -3.05
N ILE A 161 13.09 -10.28 -3.97
CA ILE A 161 13.97 -11.16 -4.75
C ILE A 161 14.93 -11.93 -3.83
N GLY A 162 15.49 -11.28 -2.81
CA GLY A 162 16.35 -11.95 -1.83
C GLY A 162 15.61 -13.03 -1.03
N ALA A 163 14.39 -12.74 -0.57
CA ALA A 163 13.56 -13.73 0.14
C ALA A 163 13.19 -14.93 -0.75
N VAL A 164 12.78 -14.70 -2.01
CA VAL A 164 12.39 -15.79 -2.92
C VAL A 164 13.59 -16.62 -3.36
N GLN A 165 14.75 -16.02 -3.58
CA GLN A 165 15.98 -16.75 -3.88
C GLN A 165 16.41 -17.63 -2.71
N GLU A 166 16.33 -17.12 -1.48
CA GLU A 166 16.62 -17.90 -0.28
C GLU A 166 15.68 -19.11 -0.14
N ALA A 167 14.37 -18.90 -0.29
CA ALA A 167 13.39 -19.98 -0.25
C ALA A 167 13.61 -21.04 -1.35
N SER A 168 14.06 -20.62 -2.55
CA SER A 168 14.30 -21.51 -3.68
C SER A 168 15.46 -22.50 -3.49
N LYS A 169 16.28 -22.30 -2.44
CA LYS A 169 17.38 -23.21 -2.08
C LYS A 169 16.87 -24.53 -1.48
N ILE A 170 15.70 -24.51 -0.84
CA ILE A 170 15.14 -25.63 -0.05
C ILE A 170 13.66 -25.89 -0.39
N GLY A 171 13.18 -25.39 -1.53
CA GLY A 171 11.78 -25.48 -1.91
C GLY A 171 11.47 -24.80 -3.23
N LYS A 172 10.18 -24.74 -3.57
CA LYS A 172 9.69 -24.07 -4.77
C LYS A 172 8.74 -22.92 -4.43
N PRO A 173 9.24 -21.70 -4.21
CA PRO A 173 8.39 -20.57 -3.86
C PRO A 173 7.64 -20.00 -5.06
N PHE A 174 6.57 -19.25 -4.79
CA PHE A 174 5.85 -18.42 -5.77
C PHE A 174 6.36 -16.99 -5.78
N PHE A 175 6.45 -16.40 -6.97
CA PHE A 175 6.78 -14.99 -7.22
C PHE A 175 5.68 -14.36 -8.08
N LEU A 176 4.88 -13.49 -7.45
CA LEU A 176 3.75 -12.80 -8.08
C LEU A 176 4.12 -11.34 -8.38
N TYR A 177 3.78 -10.87 -9.59
CA TYR A 177 4.12 -9.53 -10.06
C TYR A 177 3.15 -9.01 -11.13
N CYS A 178 3.17 -7.70 -11.41
CA CYS A 178 2.15 -7.03 -12.22
C CYS A 178 2.69 -6.25 -13.44
N ASN A 179 3.88 -6.63 -13.94
CA ASN A 179 4.40 -6.15 -15.23
C ASN A 179 4.56 -7.33 -16.21
N PRO A 180 4.44 -7.10 -17.54
CA PRO A 180 4.74 -8.13 -18.53
C PRO A 180 6.17 -8.65 -18.40
N ASP A 181 6.37 -9.92 -18.72
CA ASP A 181 7.68 -10.58 -18.60
C ASP A 181 8.73 -9.87 -19.47
N GLU A 182 8.33 -9.44 -20.67
CA GLU A 182 9.20 -8.82 -21.67
C GLU A 182 9.78 -7.46 -21.26
N VAL A 183 9.18 -6.77 -20.28
CA VAL A 183 9.70 -5.47 -19.79
C VAL A 183 10.64 -5.62 -18.58
N LEU A 184 10.67 -6.79 -17.94
CA LEU A 184 11.45 -7.06 -16.72
C LEU A 184 12.89 -7.47 -17.07
N THR A 185 13.61 -6.56 -17.71
CA THR A 185 14.92 -6.83 -18.34
C THR A 185 16.12 -6.66 -17.41
N VAL A 186 15.94 -6.08 -16.22
CA VAL A 186 17.02 -5.89 -15.26
C VAL A 186 17.53 -7.23 -14.71
N GLN A 187 18.84 -7.31 -14.43
CA GLN A 187 19.50 -8.56 -14.03
C GLN A 187 18.81 -9.24 -12.83
N ARG A 188 18.47 -8.47 -11.78
CA ARG A 188 17.81 -9.00 -10.58
C ARG A 188 16.48 -9.70 -10.88
N SER A 189 15.71 -9.19 -11.83
CA SER A 189 14.48 -9.84 -12.29
C SER A 189 14.81 -11.08 -13.10
N GLN A 190 15.75 -10.97 -14.04
CA GLN A 190 16.21 -12.12 -14.84
C GLN A 190 16.72 -13.27 -13.96
N ASP A 191 17.36 -13.01 -12.83
CA ASP A 191 17.80 -14.04 -11.88
C ASP A 191 16.64 -14.88 -11.34
N VAL A 192 15.48 -14.26 -11.09
CA VAL A 192 14.26 -14.97 -10.67
C VAL A 192 13.67 -15.74 -11.84
N PHE A 193 13.56 -15.11 -13.02
CA PHE A 193 12.90 -15.68 -14.19
C PHE A 193 13.65 -16.90 -14.72
N ASN A 194 14.98 -16.85 -14.70
CA ASN A 194 15.87 -17.93 -15.12
C ASN A 194 16.00 -19.05 -14.08
N ASN A 195 15.54 -18.86 -12.84
CA ASN A 195 15.58 -19.89 -11.81
C ASN A 195 14.40 -20.87 -11.95
N PRO A 196 14.61 -22.14 -12.30
CA PRO A 196 13.53 -23.11 -12.52
C PRO A 196 12.83 -23.56 -11.22
N ASN A 197 13.40 -23.26 -10.05
CA ASN A 197 12.80 -23.58 -8.77
C ASN A 197 11.81 -22.52 -8.30
N ILE A 198 11.54 -21.47 -9.07
CA ILE A 198 10.58 -20.42 -8.70
C ILE A 198 9.38 -20.48 -9.64
N TYR A 199 8.18 -20.61 -9.07
CA TYR A 199 6.93 -20.46 -9.82
C TYR A 199 6.63 -18.97 -10.01
N LYS A 200 6.35 -18.57 -11.25
CA LYS A 200 6.04 -17.18 -11.61
C LYS A 200 4.57 -17.06 -11.98
N ILE A 201 3.87 -16.11 -11.38
CA ILE A 201 2.50 -15.77 -11.77
C ILE A 201 2.45 -14.28 -12.08
N ASN A 202 2.38 -13.99 -13.38
CA ASN A 202 2.18 -12.65 -13.89
C ASN A 202 0.69 -12.26 -13.79
N LEU A 203 0.41 -11.20 -13.03
CA LEU A 203 -0.90 -10.60 -12.79
C LEU A 203 -0.94 -9.17 -13.31
N THR A 204 -0.40 -8.93 -14.51
CA THR A 204 -0.42 -7.60 -15.16
C THR A 204 -1.85 -7.10 -15.32
N VAL A 205 -2.13 -5.98 -14.64
CA VAL A 205 -3.42 -5.25 -14.67
C VAL A 205 -3.34 -3.96 -15.49
N GLY A 206 -2.21 -3.71 -16.15
CA GLY A 206 -1.98 -2.47 -16.90
C GLY A 206 -1.54 -1.30 -16.03
N HIS A 207 -1.76 -0.09 -16.56
CA HIS A 207 -1.38 1.16 -15.90
C HIS A 207 -2.17 1.36 -14.60
N GLN A 208 -1.60 2.08 -13.65
CA GLN A 208 -2.30 2.41 -12.41
C GLN A 208 -3.13 3.70 -12.58
N ALA A 209 -4.26 3.82 -11.87
CA ALA A 209 -5.13 5.00 -11.99
C ALA A 209 -4.39 6.31 -11.69
N ILE A 210 -3.46 6.27 -10.73
CA ILE A 210 -2.41 7.27 -10.53
C ILE A 210 -1.07 6.64 -10.93
N THR A 211 -0.35 7.32 -11.81
CA THR A 211 0.94 6.86 -12.36
C THR A 211 1.89 6.44 -11.24
N GLY A 212 2.32 5.17 -11.23
CA GLY A 212 3.23 4.60 -10.23
C GLY A 212 2.61 4.25 -8.87
N SER A 213 1.30 4.44 -8.66
CA SER A 213 0.63 4.14 -7.39
C SER A 213 0.18 2.67 -7.33
N THR A 214 1.14 1.77 -7.05
CA THR A 214 0.93 0.32 -7.06
C THR A 214 0.08 -0.21 -5.90
N ARG A 215 -0.16 0.62 -4.87
CA ARG A 215 -1.14 0.39 -3.79
C ARG A 215 -2.58 0.21 -4.28
N MET A 216 -2.84 0.48 -5.56
CA MET A 216 -4.15 0.41 -6.19
C MET A 216 -4.34 -0.96 -6.87
N GLN A 217 -4.57 -0.99 -8.18
CA GLN A 217 -4.94 -2.19 -8.95
C GLN A 217 -3.95 -3.34 -8.75
N CYS A 218 -2.65 -3.07 -8.75
CA CYS A 218 -1.63 -4.11 -8.53
C CYS A 218 -1.79 -4.81 -7.18
N SER A 219 -1.83 -4.06 -6.08
CA SER A 219 -2.01 -4.67 -4.76
C SER A 219 -3.39 -5.34 -4.61
N THR A 220 -4.44 -4.83 -5.26
CA THR A 220 -5.77 -5.46 -5.24
C THR A 220 -5.74 -6.83 -5.91
N VAL A 221 -5.17 -6.95 -7.11
CA VAL A 221 -5.10 -8.25 -7.81
C VAL A 221 -4.23 -9.25 -7.04
N LEU A 222 -3.10 -8.80 -6.47
CA LEU A 222 -2.21 -9.64 -5.67
C LEU A 222 -2.89 -10.13 -4.38
N THR A 223 -3.58 -9.22 -3.67
CA THR A 223 -4.33 -9.57 -2.46
C THR A 223 -5.39 -10.62 -2.78
N TYR A 224 -6.15 -10.42 -3.86
CA TYR A 224 -7.24 -11.33 -4.20
C TYR A 224 -6.71 -12.69 -4.67
N ALA A 225 -5.68 -12.71 -5.53
CA ALA A 225 -5.07 -13.94 -6.03
C ALA A 225 -4.54 -14.83 -4.89
N ILE A 226 -3.75 -14.27 -3.97
CA ILE A 226 -3.19 -15.02 -2.85
C ILE A 226 -4.32 -15.41 -1.87
N GLY A 227 -5.25 -14.50 -1.59
CA GLY A 227 -6.40 -14.76 -0.72
C GLY A 227 -7.24 -15.94 -1.19
N LEU A 228 -7.54 -16.03 -2.49
CA LEU A 228 -8.28 -17.15 -3.08
C LEU A 228 -7.54 -18.48 -2.85
N ALA A 229 -6.23 -18.50 -3.08
CA ALA A 229 -5.43 -19.73 -2.95
C ALA A 229 -5.27 -20.21 -1.50
N ILE A 230 -5.21 -19.31 -0.52
CA ILE A 230 -5.04 -19.70 0.89
C ILE A 230 -6.37 -19.92 1.62
N LEU A 231 -7.50 -19.38 1.14
CA LEU A 231 -8.79 -19.56 1.82
C LEU A 231 -9.58 -20.76 1.29
N CYS A 232 -9.30 -21.21 0.08
CA CYS A 232 -9.98 -22.36 -0.51
C CYS A 232 -9.46 -23.69 0.05
N GLN A 233 -10.37 -24.58 0.46
CA GLN A 233 -10.05 -25.92 0.95
C GLN A 233 -10.30 -27.02 -0.09
N GLU A 234 -11.30 -26.86 -0.96
CA GLU A 234 -11.72 -27.84 -1.96
C GLU A 234 -12.34 -27.14 -3.16
N ASN A 235 -12.31 -27.80 -4.34
CA ASN A 235 -12.95 -27.33 -5.58
C ASN A 235 -12.56 -25.89 -5.96
N PHE A 236 -11.25 -25.62 -6.06
CA PHE A 236 -10.70 -24.29 -6.23
C PHE A 236 -11.29 -23.50 -7.39
N ILE A 237 -11.42 -24.11 -8.58
CA ILE A 237 -11.93 -23.42 -9.77
C ILE A 237 -13.35 -22.89 -9.53
N ASP A 238 -14.23 -23.70 -8.94
CA ASP A 238 -15.60 -23.29 -8.64
C ASP A 238 -15.65 -22.22 -7.55
N TYR A 239 -14.88 -22.40 -6.47
CA TYR A 239 -14.77 -21.43 -5.38
C TYR A 239 -14.29 -20.06 -5.91
N ALA A 240 -13.19 -20.04 -6.65
CA ALA A 240 -12.59 -18.83 -7.17
C ALA A 240 -13.47 -18.16 -8.23
N THR A 241 -14.03 -18.93 -9.17
CA THR A 241 -14.96 -18.41 -10.18
C THR A 241 -16.18 -17.75 -9.55
N ASN A 242 -16.77 -18.40 -8.54
CA ASN A 242 -17.96 -17.88 -7.87
C ASN A 242 -17.63 -16.64 -7.03
N SER A 243 -16.52 -16.65 -6.27
CA SER A 243 -16.07 -15.47 -5.53
C SER A 243 -15.85 -14.29 -6.48
N ILE A 244 -15.05 -14.46 -7.54
CA ILE A 244 -14.74 -13.37 -8.48
C ILE A 244 -15.99 -12.82 -9.15
N LYS A 245 -16.90 -13.68 -9.64
CA LYS A 245 -18.14 -13.24 -10.28
C LYS A 245 -19.06 -12.49 -9.31
N ASN A 246 -19.24 -13.01 -8.11
CA ASN A 246 -20.11 -12.40 -7.11
C ASN A 246 -19.56 -11.06 -6.63
N VAL A 247 -18.25 -10.97 -6.37
CA VAL A 247 -17.60 -9.73 -5.95
C VAL A 247 -17.64 -8.70 -7.07
N ARG A 248 -17.36 -9.10 -8.31
CA ARG A 248 -17.47 -8.22 -9.49
C ARG A 248 -18.87 -7.66 -9.63
N GLN A 249 -19.89 -8.52 -9.65
CA GLN A 249 -21.28 -8.10 -9.82
C GLN A 249 -21.72 -7.17 -8.68
N TYR A 250 -21.34 -7.50 -7.44
CA TYR A 250 -21.63 -6.67 -6.30
C TYR A 250 -20.93 -5.30 -6.39
N TYR A 251 -19.63 -5.28 -6.66
CA TYR A 251 -18.87 -4.04 -6.81
C TYR A 251 -19.43 -3.16 -7.92
N GLU A 252 -19.80 -3.75 -9.06
CA GLU A 252 -20.46 -3.07 -10.17
C GLU A 252 -21.80 -2.45 -9.74
N SER A 253 -22.59 -3.13 -8.91
CA SER A 253 -23.90 -2.66 -8.43
C SER A 253 -23.85 -1.47 -7.46
N ILE A 254 -22.72 -1.22 -6.80
CA ILE A 254 -22.59 -0.14 -5.82
C ILE A 254 -22.65 1.21 -6.53
N ASP A 255 -23.60 2.08 -6.17
CA ASP A 255 -23.52 3.50 -6.52
C ASP A 255 -22.45 4.17 -5.66
N ALA A 256 -21.21 4.10 -6.14
CA ALA A 256 -20.07 4.61 -5.41
C ALA A 256 -20.13 6.13 -5.26
N PHE A 257 -20.72 6.86 -6.21
CA PHE A 257 -20.86 8.30 -6.10
C PHE A 257 -21.76 8.69 -4.93
N GLU A 258 -22.94 8.08 -4.85
CA GLU A 258 -23.86 8.31 -3.74
C GLU A 258 -23.24 7.89 -2.40
N PHE A 259 -22.47 6.80 -2.39
CA PHE A 259 -21.88 6.27 -1.17
C PHE A 259 -20.71 7.11 -0.63
N ILE A 260 -19.75 7.53 -1.47
CA ILE A 260 -18.45 8.08 -0.99
C ILE A 260 -18.25 9.57 -1.25
N SER A 261 -18.99 10.19 -2.19
CA SER A 261 -18.68 11.55 -2.67
C SER A 261 -18.68 12.59 -1.55
N LYS A 262 -19.64 12.51 -0.61
CA LYS A 262 -19.73 13.46 0.48
C LYS A 262 -18.57 13.34 1.47
N PHE A 263 -18.06 12.14 1.72
CA PHE A 263 -16.89 11.93 2.57
C PHE A 263 -15.63 12.55 1.97
N ILE A 264 -15.45 12.42 0.64
CA ILE A 264 -14.35 13.06 -0.09
C ILE A 264 -14.37 14.58 0.11
N GLU A 265 -15.55 15.20 0.00
CA GLU A 265 -15.70 16.65 0.22
C GLU A 265 -15.41 17.06 1.66
N LEU A 266 -15.99 16.34 2.64
CA LEU A 266 -15.87 16.66 4.06
C LEU A 266 -14.43 16.55 4.56
N GLU A 267 -13.72 15.49 4.16
CA GLU A 267 -12.32 15.33 4.54
C GLU A 267 -11.40 16.32 3.81
N ALA A 268 -11.71 16.67 2.55
CA ALA A 268 -10.97 17.70 1.83
C ALA A 268 -11.10 19.06 2.54
N ASP A 269 -12.32 19.43 2.94
CA ASP A 269 -12.59 20.66 3.67
C ASP A 269 -11.85 20.70 5.01
N CYS A 270 -11.78 19.56 5.72
CA CYS A 270 -11.01 19.43 6.96
C CYS A 270 -9.51 19.75 6.72
N TYR A 271 -8.90 19.12 5.72
CA TYR A 271 -7.48 19.36 5.42
C TYR A 271 -7.20 20.78 4.93
N LEU A 272 -8.09 21.37 4.13
CA LEU A 272 -7.96 22.76 3.67
C LEU A 272 -8.04 23.76 4.84
N LYS A 273 -8.79 23.44 5.89
CA LYS A 273 -8.85 24.21 7.14
C LYS A 273 -7.68 23.94 8.09
N LYS A 274 -6.74 23.06 7.73
CA LYS A 274 -5.65 22.59 8.59
C LYS A 274 -6.16 21.93 9.88
N GLU A 275 -7.27 21.20 9.77
CA GLU A 275 -7.87 20.39 10.82
C GLU A 275 -7.48 18.92 10.60
N TYR A 276 -7.81 18.04 11.55
CA TYR A 276 -7.40 16.64 11.50
C TYR A 276 -8.58 15.67 11.54
N VAL A 277 -8.33 14.43 11.09
CA VAL A 277 -9.31 13.35 11.08
C VAL A 277 -8.80 12.12 11.83
N PHE A 278 -9.58 11.66 12.81
CA PHE A 278 -9.40 10.32 13.36
C PHE A 278 -10.14 9.30 12.49
N TYR A 279 -9.41 8.36 11.91
CA TYR A 279 -10.00 7.18 11.28
C TYR A 279 -10.26 6.13 12.34
N ARG A 280 -11.50 5.67 12.44
CA ARG A 280 -11.97 4.79 13.51
C ARG A 280 -12.63 3.55 12.95
N SER A 281 -12.30 2.38 13.48
CA SER A 281 -12.86 1.12 13.01
C SER A 281 -12.66 -0.06 13.95
N LYS A 282 -13.48 -1.10 13.78
CA LYS A 282 -13.40 -2.34 14.53
C LYS A 282 -12.34 -3.30 13.94
N PRO A 283 -11.81 -4.26 14.73
CA PRO A 283 -10.72 -5.14 14.29
C PRO A 283 -10.96 -5.86 12.95
N ASN A 284 -12.21 -6.22 12.64
CA ASN A 284 -12.58 -6.98 11.44
C ASN A 284 -12.30 -6.33 10.09
N ILE A 285 -12.13 -5.02 10.06
CA ILE A 285 -11.76 -4.31 8.83
C ILE A 285 -10.68 -3.25 9.05
N ALA A 286 -10.28 -3.01 10.30
CA ALA A 286 -9.29 -2.00 10.70
C ALA A 286 -7.99 -2.03 9.88
N ILE A 287 -7.49 -3.23 9.56
CA ILE A 287 -6.22 -3.35 8.81
C ILE A 287 -6.29 -2.73 7.40
N ASN A 288 -7.45 -2.74 6.74
CA ASN A 288 -7.62 -2.05 5.45
C ASN A 288 -7.51 -0.54 5.57
N ILE A 289 -8.03 0.00 6.67
CA ILE A 289 -8.07 1.44 6.91
C ILE A 289 -6.67 1.92 7.30
N LEU A 290 -6.01 1.19 8.21
CA LEU A 290 -4.63 1.48 8.58
C LEU A 290 -3.72 1.46 7.35
N THR A 291 -3.80 0.42 6.53
CA THR A 291 -2.94 0.29 5.35
C THR A 291 -3.16 1.39 4.31
N ASP A 292 -4.40 1.80 4.01
CA ASP A 292 -4.63 2.97 3.12
C ASP A 292 -4.10 4.26 3.73
N THR A 293 -4.40 4.52 5.00
CA THR A 293 -4.03 5.79 5.65
C THR A 293 -2.51 5.94 5.77
N THR A 294 -1.78 4.85 6.05
CA THR A 294 -0.31 4.86 6.05
C THR A 294 0.28 5.14 4.66
N GLU A 295 -0.30 4.60 3.58
CA GLU A 295 0.20 4.81 2.21
C GLU A 295 0.07 6.24 1.70
N ARG A 296 -0.70 7.10 2.38
CA ARG A 296 -0.86 8.51 1.99
C ARG A 296 0.43 9.31 2.19
N CYS A 297 1.23 8.97 3.21
CA CYS A 297 2.49 9.65 3.52
C CYS A 297 3.49 9.61 2.33
N PRO A 298 3.93 8.44 1.84
CA PRO A 298 4.90 8.38 0.74
C PRO A 298 4.30 8.82 -0.61
N THR A 299 3.00 8.63 -0.81
CA THR A 299 2.29 8.96 -2.07
C THR A 299 2.08 10.46 -2.25
N PHE A 300 1.73 11.18 -1.18
CA PHE A 300 1.27 12.58 -1.24
C PHE A 300 2.10 13.56 -0.37
N SER A 301 3.27 13.13 0.12
CA SER A 301 4.16 13.91 1.00
C SER A 301 3.41 14.46 2.23
N LEU A 302 2.62 13.59 2.87
CA LEU A 302 2.00 13.90 4.16
C LEU A 302 2.95 13.50 5.30
N HIS A 303 2.75 14.08 6.47
CA HIS A 303 3.42 13.57 7.67
C HIS A 303 2.98 12.12 7.93
N PRO A 304 3.90 11.22 8.30
CA PRO A 304 3.56 9.87 8.75
C PRO A 304 2.81 9.95 10.07
N PHE A 305 2.16 8.86 10.46
CA PHE A 305 1.59 8.76 11.80
C PHE A 305 2.68 8.99 12.83
N GLU A 306 2.45 9.96 13.70
CA GLU A 306 3.38 10.35 14.74
C GLU A 306 3.55 9.22 15.77
N SER A 307 4.77 9.14 16.32
CA SER A 307 5.10 8.33 17.47
C SER A 307 5.20 9.21 18.71
N ILE A 308 4.86 8.67 19.88
CA ILE A 308 5.06 9.38 21.16
C ILE A 308 6.53 9.65 21.48
N LEU A 309 7.46 9.01 20.76
CA LEU A 309 8.91 9.21 20.88
C LEU A 309 9.44 10.33 19.97
N ASP A 310 8.62 10.83 19.04
CA ASP A 310 9.06 11.86 18.09
C ASP A 310 9.27 13.20 18.81
N ASN A 311 10.35 13.91 18.47
CA ASN A 311 10.63 15.25 19.01
C ASN A 311 11.29 16.16 17.95
N PRO A 312 10.62 17.24 17.50
CA PRO A 312 9.25 17.61 17.83
C PRO A 312 8.23 16.64 17.21
N ILE A 313 7.07 16.48 17.86
CA ILE A 313 5.94 15.74 17.29
C ILE A 313 5.36 16.57 16.13
N ASN A 314 5.27 15.96 14.95
CA ASN A 314 4.64 16.56 13.77
C ASN A 314 3.38 15.77 13.42
N PRO A 315 2.19 16.25 13.79
CA PRO A 315 0.96 15.48 13.64
C PRO A 315 0.63 15.19 12.18
N SER A 316 0.32 13.93 11.87
CA SER A 316 -0.30 13.54 10.60
C SER A 316 -1.67 14.19 10.45
N TRP A 317 -2.09 14.49 9.23
CA TRP A 317 -3.42 15.03 8.94
C TRP A 317 -4.55 14.07 9.33
N SER A 318 -4.29 12.77 9.23
CA SER A 318 -5.15 11.71 9.73
C SER A 318 -4.43 10.82 10.72
N TYR A 319 -5.14 10.23 11.67
CA TYR A 319 -4.58 9.23 12.58
C TYR A 319 -5.56 8.07 12.76
N PHE A 320 -5.07 6.82 12.67
CA PHE A 320 -5.92 5.65 12.88
C PHE A 320 -6.04 5.32 14.37
N VAL A 321 -7.28 5.08 14.82
CA VAL A 321 -7.61 4.64 16.17
C VAL A 321 -8.52 3.43 16.08
N MET A 322 -8.15 2.38 16.80
CA MET A 322 -8.93 1.15 16.88
C MET A 322 -10.15 1.35 17.81
N ASP A 323 -11.34 1.05 17.30
CA ASP A 323 -12.58 1.03 18.06
C ASP A 323 -12.79 -0.32 18.69
N VAL A 324 -12.51 -0.35 19.98
CA VAL A 324 -12.56 -1.52 20.82
C VAL A 324 -13.23 -1.19 22.16
N ASP A 325 -13.89 -2.18 22.77
CA ASP A 325 -14.61 -2.08 24.05
C ASP A 325 -13.70 -1.81 25.27
N GLN A 326 -13.65 -0.56 25.75
CA GLN A 326 -12.69 -0.08 26.76
C GLN A 326 -12.56 -0.94 28.03
N GLU A 327 -13.54 -1.77 28.40
CA GLU A 327 -13.44 -2.66 29.56
C GLU A 327 -12.40 -3.80 29.39
N VAL A 328 -11.96 -4.08 28.16
CA VAL A 328 -11.05 -5.18 27.83
C VAL A 328 -9.59 -4.72 27.60
N TYR A 329 -9.32 -3.42 27.38
CA TYR A 329 -8.04 -2.92 26.87
C TYR A 329 -7.24 -2.17 27.92
N LYS A 330 -5.92 -2.38 27.95
CA LYS A 330 -5.04 -1.75 28.95
C LYS A 330 -3.87 -0.97 28.37
N ASN A 331 -3.47 -1.21 27.11
CA ASN A 331 -2.29 -0.57 26.51
C ASN A 331 -2.21 -0.70 24.95
N SER A 332 -1.20 -0.05 24.35
CA SER A 332 -0.88 -0.11 22.91
C SER A 332 -0.68 -1.52 22.36
N LEU A 333 -0.01 -2.42 23.11
CA LEU A 333 0.24 -3.79 22.68
C LEU A 333 -1.08 -4.56 22.49
N ASP A 334 -2.04 -4.42 23.41
CA ASP A 334 -3.36 -5.07 23.29
C ASP A 334 -4.07 -4.64 22.00
N ALA A 335 -3.99 -3.35 21.64
CA ALA A 335 -4.60 -2.82 20.41
C ALA A 335 -3.93 -3.39 19.14
N TRP A 336 -2.60 -3.52 19.15
CA TRP A 336 -1.84 -4.16 18.07
C TRP A 336 -2.19 -5.64 17.91
N GLU A 337 -2.27 -6.39 19.01
CA GLU A 337 -2.65 -7.81 18.97
C GLU A 337 -4.06 -8.01 18.42
N GLN A 338 -5.02 -7.13 18.76
CA GLN A 338 -6.37 -7.20 18.20
C GLN A 338 -6.40 -6.90 16.70
N LEU A 339 -5.68 -5.86 16.26
CA LEU A 339 -5.54 -5.58 14.83
C LEU A 339 -5.03 -6.80 14.06
N LEU A 340 -4.11 -7.54 14.67
CA LEU A 340 -3.46 -8.72 14.11
C LEU A 340 -4.16 -10.04 14.49
N TYR A 341 -5.39 -9.97 15.00
CA TYR A 341 -6.23 -11.13 15.32
C TYR A 341 -5.56 -12.13 16.27
N GLY A 342 -5.04 -11.62 17.39
CA GLY A 342 -4.37 -12.38 18.45
C GLY A 342 -2.92 -12.75 18.15
N ARG A 343 -2.36 -12.29 17.03
CA ARG A 343 -0.94 -12.45 16.71
C ARG A 343 -0.13 -11.37 17.41
N GLN A 344 0.87 -11.79 18.17
CA GLN A 344 1.90 -10.91 18.72
C GLN A 344 2.62 -10.13 17.60
N PRO A 345 2.90 -8.83 17.79
CA PRO A 345 3.69 -8.09 16.83
C PRO A 345 5.10 -8.67 16.63
N ARG A 346 5.54 -8.72 15.37
CA ARG A 346 6.83 -9.23 14.90
C ARG A 346 7.65 -8.05 14.38
N ALA A 347 8.24 -7.31 15.31
CA ALA A 347 9.26 -6.32 15.01
C ALA A 347 10.64 -6.99 14.81
N LEU A 348 11.59 -6.29 14.20
CA LEU A 348 12.93 -6.82 13.94
C LEU A 348 13.83 -6.57 15.16
N SER A 349 14.12 -7.61 15.95
CA SER A 349 14.78 -7.48 17.27
C SER A 349 16.09 -8.27 17.43
N SER A 350 16.47 -9.08 16.44
CA SER A 350 17.72 -9.86 16.50
C SER A 350 18.97 -8.97 16.53
N ASN A 351 20.12 -9.55 16.91
CA ASN A 351 21.41 -8.85 16.88
C ASN A 351 21.79 -8.33 15.47
N TYR A 352 21.26 -8.92 14.41
CA TYR A 352 21.47 -8.44 13.04
C TYR A 352 20.92 -7.01 12.88
N TRP A 353 19.80 -6.71 13.54
CA TRP A 353 19.07 -5.45 13.42
C TRP A 353 19.45 -4.41 14.48
N HIS A 354 20.52 -4.61 15.27
CA HIS A 354 20.85 -3.74 16.40
C HIS A 354 20.99 -2.25 16.02
N LYS A 355 21.56 -1.95 14.84
CA LYS A 355 21.72 -0.57 14.34
C LYS A 355 20.38 0.07 13.95
N TYR A 356 19.37 -0.73 13.69
CA TYR A 356 18.07 -0.29 13.17
C TYR A 356 16.95 -0.33 14.22
N GLN A 357 17.23 -0.70 15.49
CA GLN A 357 16.19 -0.84 16.52
C GLN A 357 15.30 0.41 16.68
N HIS A 358 15.88 1.59 16.54
CA HIS A 358 15.15 2.86 16.57
C HIS A 358 14.13 3.04 15.42
N LYS A 359 14.27 2.28 14.33
CA LYS A 359 13.36 2.27 13.16
C LYS A 359 12.43 1.07 13.12
N VAL A 360 12.91 -0.12 13.48
CA VAL A 360 12.22 -1.40 13.21
C VAL A 360 12.00 -2.26 14.45
N GLY A 361 12.39 -1.77 15.64
CA GLY A 361 12.25 -2.48 16.91
C GLY A 361 10.83 -2.42 17.49
N LEU A 362 10.56 -3.29 18.46
CA LEU A 362 9.23 -3.39 19.10
C LEU A 362 8.84 -2.10 19.83
N GLU A 363 9.79 -1.46 20.51
CA GLU A 363 9.55 -0.16 21.16
C GLU A 363 9.10 0.90 20.15
N LYS A 364 9.70 0.93 18.95
CA LYS A 364 9.28 1.84 17.90
C LYS A 364 7.85 1.54 17.44
N LEU A 365 7.48 0.27 17.24
CA LEU A 365 6.10 -0.09 16.90
C LEU A 365 5.11 0.37 17.98
N LEU A 366 5.35 0.00 19.23
CA LEU A 366 4.42 0.27 20.35
C LEU A 366 4.29 1.76 20.67
N SER A 367 5.29 2.57 20.29
CA SER A 367 5.22 4.02 20.38
C SER A 367 4.23 4.67 19.42
N HIS A 368 3.83 3.96 18.36
CA HIS A 368 2.68 4.33 17.54
C HIS A 368 1.43 3.71 18.16
N ASP A 369 0.86 4.45 19.12
CA ASP A 369 -0.29 3.98 19.87
C ASP A 369 -1.57 4.15 19.05
N ILE A 370 -2.19 3.03 18.67
CA ILE A 370 -3.45 3.00 17.91
C ILE A 370 -4.68 2.79 18.80
N SER A 371 -4.52 2.82 20.13
CA SER A 371 -5.62 2.71 21.09
C SER A 371 -6.39 4.03 21.23
N GLN A 372 -7.56 3.96 21.86
CA GLN A 372 -8.40 5.14 22.13
C GLN A 372 -7.72 6.15 23.06
N ASP A 373 -6.78 5.72 23.90
CA ASP A 373 -5.99 6.59 24.78
C ASP A 373 -5.17 7.62 24.00
N GLN A 374 -4.92 7.37 22.72
CA GLN A 374 -4.23 8.31 21.85
C GLN A 374 -5.09 9.53 21.48
N ILE A 375 -6.43 9.42 21.53
CA ILE A 375 -7.34 10.52 21.13
C ILE A 375 -7.08 11.76 21.98
N GLU A 376 -7.18 11.63 23.31
CA GLU A 376 -7.01 12.76 24.22
C GLU A 376 -5.60 13.34 24.19
N ARG A 377 -4.58 12.47 24.11
CA ARG A 377 -3.18 12.89 24.02
C ARG A 377 -2.93 13.69 22.75
N ARG A 378 -3.43 13.20 21.60
CA ARG A 378 -3.27 13.85 20.31
C ARG A 378 -3.98 15.19 20.23
N ILE A 379 -5.19 15.33 20.79
CA ILE A 379 -5.87 16.62 20.88
C ILE A 379 -4.99 17.69 21.57
N LYS A 380 -4.27 17.32 22.63
CA LYS A 380 -3.44 18.26 23.39
C LYS A 380 -2.24 18.78 22.62
N TYR A 381 -1.52 17.93 21.88
CA TYR A 381 -0.29 18.36 21.18
C TYR A 381 -0.53 18.80 19.73
N ALA A 382 -1.54 18.26 19.04
CA ALA A 382 -1.79 18.60 17.63
C ALA A 382 -2.57 19.91 17.48
N GLY A 383 -3.35 20.28 18.51
CA GLY A 383 -4.27 21.41 18.46
C GLY A 383 -5.32 21.24 17.36
N GLY A 384 -5.96 22.34 16.96
CA GLY A 384 -6.97 22.34 15.91
C GLY A 384 -8.22 21.53 16.25
N ASN A 385 -9.11 21.38 15.27
CA ASN A 385 -10.32 20.57 15.39
C ASN A 385 -10.05 19.15 14.90
N HIS A 386 -10.59 18.15 15.59
CA HIS A 386 -10.48 16.73 15.26
C HIS A 386 -11.83 16.14 14.90
N TYR A 387 -12.06 15.87 13.63
CA TYR A 387 -13.23 15.13 13.15
C TYR A 387 -13.02 13.64 13.32
N GLN A 388 -14.09 12.85 13.23
CA GLN A 388 -13.98 11.39 13.23
C GLN A 388 -14.60 10.83 11.96
N PHE A 389 -13.88 9.91 11.34
CA PHE A 389 -14.36 9.11 10.23
C PHE A 389 -14.43 7.65 10.70
N GLN A 390 -15.64 7.23 11.05
CA GLN A 390 -15.91 5.86 11.45
C GLN A 390 -16.29 5.02 10.23
N ILE A 391 -15.57 3.92 10.03
CA ILE A 391 -15.86 2.94 8.99
C ILE A 391 -16.09 1.62 9.70
N VAL A 392 -17.30 1.09 9.62
CA VAL A 392 -17.71 -0.09 10.39
C VAL A 392 -18.34 -1.12 9.48
N TYR A 393 -17.88 -2.36 9.62
CA TYR A 393 -18.56 -3.52 9.06
C TYR A 393 -19.35 -4.24 10.17
N ASP A 394 -20.67 -4.17 10.10
CA ASP A 394 -21.59 -4.88 10.97
C ASP A 394 -21.85 -6.28 10.41
N GLN A 395 -21.24 -7.29 11.05
CA GLN A 395 -21.36 -8.69 10.66
C GLN A 395 -22.77 -9.24 10.84
N ASN A 396 -23.56 -8.72 11.79
CA ASN A 396 -24.90 -9.23 12.07
C ASN A 396 -25.89 -8.82 10.99
N ASN A 397 -25.78 -7.59 10.52
CA ASN A 397 -26.65 -7.03 9.49
C ASN A 397 -26.06 -7.13 8.07
N LEU A 398 -24.83 -7.63 7.95
CA LEU A 398 -24.05 -7.65 6.70
C LEU A 398 -24.03 -6.25 6.07
N GLU A 399 -23.63 -5.24 6.83
CA GLU A 399 -23.68 -3.84 6.41
C GLU A 399 -22.30 -3.19 6.54
N LEU A 400 -21.86 -2.52 5.48
CA LEU A 400 -20.71 -1.61 5.53
C LEU A 400 -21.25 -0.19 5.64
N SER A 401 -20.88 0.52 6.72
CA SER A 401 -21.31 1.89 6.97
C SER A 401 -20.13 2.83 7.20
N TRP A 402 -20.28 4.04 6.68
CA TRP A 402 -19.34 5.15 6.81
C TRP A 402 -20.05 6.27 7.54
N GLU A 403 -19.39 6.87 8.52
CA GLU A 403 -19.94 7.97 9.31
C GLU A 403 -18.87 9.04 9.54
N PHE A 404 -19.22 10.30 9.30
CA PHE A 404 -18.36 11.45 9.52
C PHE A 404 -18.94 12.31 10.64
N LEU A 405 -18.18 12.50 11.71
CA LEU A 405 -18.58 13.20 12.92
C LEU A 405 -17.80 14.50 13.09
N SER A 406 -18.48 15.52 13.63
CA SER A 406 -17.86 16.79 14.03
C SER A 406 -16.93 16.61 15.24
N PRO A 407 -16.12 17.62 15.60
CA PRO A 407 -15.31 17.60 16.82
C PRO A 407 -16.12 17.46 18.11
N LYS A 408 -17.43 17.75 18.06
CA LYS A 408 -18.38 17.55 19.17
C LYS A 408 -19.08 16.19 19.13
N LEU A 409 -18.65 15.29 18.25
CA LEU A 409 -19.24 13.96 18.02
C LEU A 409 -20.67 14.00 17.45
N GLU A 410 -21.05 15.11 16.81
CA GLU A 410 -22.32 15.22 16.10
C GLU A 410 -22.19 14.63 14.70
N ARG A 411 -23.14 13.79 14.28
CA ARG A 411 -23.16 13.21 12.94
C ARG A 411 -23.36 14.29 11.88
N ILE A 412 -22.36 14.47 11.02
CA ILE A 412 -22.42 15.36 9.84
C ILE A 412 -22.99 14.59 8.66
N HIS A 413 -22.50 13.36 8.43
CA HIS A 413 -22.94 12.53 7.33
C HIS A 413 -22.81 11.04 7.67
N TYR A 414 -23.70 10.23 7.10
CA TYR A 414 -23.73 8.79 7.26
C TYR A 414 -24.24 8.16 5.96
N SER A 415 -23.57 7.12 5.51
CA SER A 415 -23.97 6.31 4.36
C SER A 415 -23.68 4.84 4.61
N LYS A 416 -24.43 3.97 3.95
CA LYS A 416 -24.32 2.52 4.13
C LYS A 416 -24.62 1.76 2.85
N ILE A 417 -24.01 0.59 2.70
CA ILE A 417 -24.29 -0.38 1.64
C ILE A 417 -24.44 -1.78 2.23
N GLN A 418 -25.27 -2.60 1.59
CA GLN A 418 -25.40 -4.02 1.93
C GLN A 418 -24.10 -4.73 1.54
N ALA A 419 -23.40 -5.32 2.50
CA ALA A 419 -22.20 -6.10 2.23
C ALA A 419 -22.52 -7.51 1.73
N ILE A 420 -21.56 -8.09 1.00
CA ILE A 420 -21.55 -9.50 0.60
C ILE A 420 -21.04 -10.38 1.75
N GLN A 421 -21.40 -11.66 1.78
CA GLN A 421 -20.96 -12.59 2.84
C GLN A 421 -19.50 -13.03 2.72
N ASP A 422 -18.97 -13.07 1.50
CA ASP A 422 -17.56 -13.42 1.24
C ASP A 422 -16.63 -12.41 1.91
N VAL A 423 -15.92 -12.84 2.97
CA VAL A 423 -15.04 -11.98 3.77
C VAL A 423 -13.83 -11.49 2.96
N LEU A 424 -13.30 -12.32 2.06
CA LEU A 424 -12.24 -11.89 1.15
C LEU A 424 -12.80 -10.84 0.18
N GLY A 425 -13.97 -11.10 -0.38
CA GLY A 425 -14.69 -10.15 -1.23
C GLY A 425 -14.99 -8.81 -0.54
N GLN A 426 -15.43 -8.83 0.72
CA GLN A 426 -15.65 -7.63 1.54
C GLN A 426 -14.35 -6.82 1.66
N ASN A 427 -13.23 -7.49 1.92
CA ASN A 427 -11.92 -6.85 2.02
C ASN A 427 -11.52 -6.16 0.71
N ILE A 428 -11.68 -6.85 -0.42
CA ILE A 428 -11.38 -6.32 -1.75
C ILE A 428 -12.25 -5.10 -2.07
N VAL A 429 -13.56 -5.18 -1.83
CA VAL A 429 -14.47 -4.05 -2.07
C VAL A 429 -14.14 -2.85 -1.19
N LEU A 430 -13.93 -3.07 0.11
CA LEU A 430 -13.56 -2.00 1.03
C LEU A 430 -12.26 -1.33 0.60
N LYS A 431 -11.25 -2.12 0.23
CA LYS A 431 -9.98 -1.63 -0.29
C LYS A 431 -10.17 -0.73 -1.50
N CYS A 432 -10.93 -1.17 -2.51
CA CYS A 432 -11.20 -0.34 -3.69
C CYS A 432 -11.93 0.96 -3.34
N LEU A 433 -12.99 0.91 -2.52
CA LEU A 433 -13.75 2.11 -2.11
C LEU A 433 -12.88 3.11 -1.33
N ILE A 434 -12.06 2.64 -0.39
CA ILE A 434 -11.14 3.50 0.37
C ILE A 434 -10.04 4.06 -0.55
N ASN A 435 -9.52 3.29 -1.51
CA ASN A 435 -8.52 3.78 -2.46
C ASN A 435 -9.10 4.84 -3.40
N ILE A 436 -10.36 4.71 -3.84
CA ILE A 436 -11.07 5.76 -4.57
C ILE A 436 -11.21 7.01 -3.71
N HIS A 437 -11.72 6.84 -2.49
CA HIS A 437 -11.91 7.94 -1.54
C HIS A 437 -10.61 8.71 -1.30
N SER A 438 -9.53 8.02 -0.88
CA SER A 438 -8.26 8.67 -0.53
C SER A 438 -7.59 9.32 -1.74
N THR A 439 -7.70 8.72 -2.92
CA THR A 439 -7.08 9.27 -4.14
C THR A 439 -7.83 10.51 -4.64
N LEU A 440 -9.16 10.49 -4.69
CA LEU A 440 -9.90 11.67 -5.16
C LEU A 440 -9.87 12.80 -4.15
N LEU A 441 -9.89 12.50 -2.85
CA LEU A 441 -9.61 13.46 -1.79
C LEU A 441 -8.29 14.22 -2.05
N MET A 442 -7.21 13.49 -2.30
CA MET A 442 -5.89 14.08 -2.54
C MET A 442 -5.83 14.86 -3.85
N GLY A 443 -6.58 14.44 -4.87
CA GLY A 443 -6.72 15.18 -6.13
C GLY A 443 -7.45 16.50 -5.93
N ARG A 444 -8.53 16.48 -5.14
CA ARG A 444 -9.35 17.65 -4.81
C ARG A 444 -8.54 18.74 -4.12
N ILE A 445 -7.65 18.36 -3.21
CA ILE A 445 -6.75 19.31 -2.51
C ILE A 445 -5.43 19.57 -3.24
N GLY A 446 -5.26 19.07 -4.48
CA GLY A 446 -4.12 19.40 -5.34
C GLY A 446 -2.81 18.68 -5.02
N ARG A 447 -2.85 17.49 -4.42
CA ARG A 447 -1.65 16.68 -4.11
C ARG A 447 -1.11 15.87 -5.28
N TYR A 448 -1.76 15.92 -6.43
CA TYR A 448 -1.24 15.46 -7.71
C TYR A 448 -1.86 16.29 -8.83
N GLN A 449 -1.25 16.24 -10.02
CA GLN A 449 -1.72 16.94 -11.21
C GLN A 449 -2.06 15.93 -12.31
N SER A 450 -3.21 16.09 -12.96
CA SER A 450 -3.78 15.06 -13.84
C SER A 450 -3.87 13.72 -13.10
N ASN A 451 -2.95 12.80 -13.36
CA ASN A 451 -2.80 11.50 -12.71
C ASN A 451 -1.33 11.21 -12.35
N ILE A 452 -0.53 12.25 -12.09
CA ILE A 452 0.90 12.17 -11.83
C ILE A 452 1.20 12.71 -10.43
N MET A 453 1.88 11.91 -9.61
CA MET A 453 2.18 12.20 -8.20
C MET A 453 3.30 13.24 -8.05
N ILE A 454 2.97 14.52 -8.24
CA ILE A 454 3.95 15.61 -8.07
C ILE A 454 4.39 15.78 -6.60
N TYR A 455 3.64 15.24 -5.63
CA TYR A 455 4.02 15.20 -4.21
C TYR A 455 4.64 13.85 -3.78
N VAL A 456 5.14 13.05 -4.71
CA VAL A 456 5.90 11.84 -4.35
C VAL A 456 7.10 12.20 -3.47
N ARG A 457 7.39 11.36 -2.47
CA ARG A 457 8.60 11.51 -1.66
C ARG A 457 9.73 10.58 -2.15
N PRO A 458 10.95 11.07 -2.41
CA PRO A 458 12.03 10.25 -2.97
C PRO A 458 12.79 9.51 -1.87
N THR A 459 12.13 8.56 -1.19
CA THR A 459 12.65 7.83 -0.04
C THR A 459 13.46 6.56 -0.39
N ASN A 460 13.39 6.09 -1.63
CA ASN A 460 14.21 5.00 -2.18
C ASN A 460 14.62 5.30 -3.64
N ASN A 461 15.49 4.45 -4.21
CA ASN A 461 16.06 4.66 -5.55
C ASN A 461 15.00 4.73 -6.67
N LYS A 462 13.94 3.92 -6.57
CA LYS A 462 12.80 3.94 -7.48
C LYS A 462 12.03 5.27 -7.42
N LEU A 463 11.81 5.81 -6.23
CA LEU A 463 11.07 7.07 -6.07
C LEU A 463 11.92 8.29 -6.49
N ILE A 464 13.25 8.23 -6.38
CA ILE A 464 14.17 9.22 -6.95
C ILE A 464 14.03 9.28 -8.47
N ASP A 465 14.15 8.14 -9.17
CA ASP A 465 13.94 8.05 -10.63
C ASP A 465 12.57 8.62 -11.05
N ARG A 466 11.52 8.22 -10.33
CA ARG A 466 10.16 8.69 -10.59
C ARG A 466 10.03 10.21 -10.48
N ALA A 467 10.59 10.80 -9.43
CA ALA A 467 10.55 12.25 -9.25
C ALA A 467 11.28 12.98 -10.40
N ILE A 468 12.44 12.48 -10.84
CA ILE A 468 13.18 13.04 -11.97
C ILE A 468 12.35 12.97 -13.27
N ARG A 469 11.74 11.81 -13.56
CA ARG A 469 10.85 11.63 -14.72
C ARG A 469 9.65 12.57 -14.69
N TYR A 470 9.07 12.82 -13.52
CA TYR A 470 7.94 13.75 -13.39
C TYR A 470 8.36 15.21 -13.61
N VAL A 471 9.55 15.61 -13.16
CA VAL A 471 10.10 16.93 -13.49
C VAL A 471 10.30 17.08 -15.00
N LEU A 472 10.93 16.09 -15.65
CA LEU A 472 11.11 16.07 -17.10
C LEU A 472 9.78 16.12 -17.86
N TYR A 473 8.77 15.39 -17.37
CA TYR A 473 7.42 15.43 -17.91
C TYR A 473 6.81 16.85 -17.81
N LEU A 474 6.88 17.50 -16.65
CA LEU A 474 6.35 18.86 -16.48
C LEU A 474 7.10 19.89 -17.35
N LEU A 475 8.43 19.79 -17.45
CA LEU A 475 9.23 20.63 -18.35
C LEU A 475 8.82 20.46 -19.81
N LYS A 476 8.52 19.22 -20.23
CA LYS A 476 8.01 18.94 -21.58
C LYS A 476 6.62 19.54 -21.80
N GLN A 477 5.69 19.36 -20.85
CA GLN A 477 4.32 19.90 -20.95
C GLN A 477 4.28 21.43 -21.00
N ASN A 478 5.27 22.10 -20.39
CA ASN A 478 5.38 23.55 -20.38
C ASN A 478 6.27 24.10 -21.52
N ASN A 479 6.68 23.28 -22.50
CA ASN A 479 7.57 23.66 -23.61
C ASN A 479 8.93 24.26 -23.17
N ILE A 480 9.46 23.81 -22.03
CA ILE A 480 10.76 24.25 -21.49
C ILE A 480 11.86 23.24 -21.82
N LEU A 481 11.53 21.95 -21.89
CA LEU A 481 12.49 20.87 -22.11
C LEU A 481 13.22 21.04 -23.46
N ASN A 482 14.55 21.08 -23.40
CA ASN A 482 15.45 21.20 -24.56
C ASN A 482 16.70 20.32 -24.36
N GLU A 483 17.58 20.27 -25.36
CA GLU A 483 18.77 19.41 -25.38
C GLU A 483 19.76 19.62 -24.23
N ASN A 484 19.77 20.80 -23.60
CA ASN A 484 20.64 21.11 -22.46
C ASN A 484 20.08 20.60 -21.12
N ILE A 485 18.79 20.25 -21.06
CA ILE A 485 18.15 19.74 -19.85
C ILE A 485 18.18 18.21 -19.87
N THR A 486 19.22 17.65 -19.28
CA THR A 486 19.45 16.20 -19.21
C THR A 486 18.86 15.59 -17.94
N TYR A 487 18.69 14.26 -17.94
CA TYR A 487 18.34 13.50 -16.73
C TYR A 487 19.32 13.78 -15.58
N ALA A 488 20.63 13.82 -15.87
CA ALA A 488 21.67 14.09 -14.88
C ALA A 488 21.54 15.49 -14.26
N LEU A 489 21.23 16.51 -15.07
CA LEU A 489 21.01 17.87 -14.58
C LEU A 489 19.80 17.95 -13.65
N VAL A 490 18.69 17.31 -14.03
CA VAL A 490 17.49 17.26 -13.18
C VAL A 490 17.78 16.48 -11.90
N CYS A 491 18.52 15.37 -11.98
CA CYS A 491 18.95 14.59 -10.83
C CYS A 491 19.78 15.43 -9.85
N GLU A 492 20.79 16.16 -10.32
CA GLU A 492 21.61 17.03 -9.47
C GLU A 492 20.75 18.07 -8.73
N ASN A 493 19.86 18.75 -9.46
CA ASN A 493 18.97 19.76 -8.88
C ASN A 493 17.94 19.17 -7.92
N LEU A 494 17.44 17.97 -8.20
CA LEU A 494 16.54 17.23 -7.31
C LEU A 494 17.23 16.93 -5.97
N PHE A 495 18.49 16.47 -5.99
CA PHE A 495 19.24 16.20 -4.76
C PHE A 495 19.51 17.46 -3.93
N GLU A 496 19.67 18.62 -4.55
CA GLU A 496 19.74 19.90 -3.82
C GLU A 496 18.41 20.24 -3.12
N GLU A 497 17.28 20.03 -3.80
CA GLU A 497 15.96 20.28 -3.21
C GLU A 497 15.61 19.27 -2.10
N ILE A 498 16.05 18.00 -2.22
CA ILE A 498 15.87 16.97 -1.18
C ILE A 498 16.44 17.45 0.18
N LYS A 499 17.59 18.14 0.18
CA LYS A 499 18.25 18.60 1.43
C LYS A 499 17.38 19.56 2.26
N THR A 500 16.44 20.25 1.61
CA THR A 500 15.57 21.25 2.25
C THR A 500 14.10 20.88 2.20
N LEU A 501 13.78 19.67 1.71
CA LEU A 501 12.40 19.22 1.54
C LEU A 501 11.77 18.95 2.91
N VAL A 502 10.73 19.69 3.25
CA VAL A 502 9.89 19.40 4.42
C VAL A 502 8.61 18.68 4.00
N TYR A 503 7.99 17.97 4.94
CA TYR A 503 6.68 17.35 4.71
C TYR A 503 5.65 18.41 4.30
N GLY A 504 4.75 18.03 3.40
CA GLY A 504 3.77 18.93 2.82
C GLY A 504 4.24 19.62 1.54
N GLU A 505 5.54 19.65 1.24
CA GLU A 505 6.07 20.21 0.00
C GLU A 505 6.12 19.18 -1.15
N SER A 506 6.11 19.68 -2.39
CA SER A 506 6.30 18.90 -3.61
C SER A 506 7.76 18.99 -4.08
N ILE A 507 8.48 17.87 -4.03
CA ILE A 507 9.85 17.80 -4.57
C ILE A 507 9.88 18.05 -6.08
N VAL A 508 8.86 17.56 -6.79
CA VAL A 508 8.77 17.67 -8.26
C VAL A 508 8.59 19.13 -8.66
N LEU A 509 7.68 19.87 -8.01
CA LEU A 509 7.45 21.27 -8.32
C LEU A 509 8.65 22.15 -7.91
N LYS A 510 9.26 21.91 -6.74
CA LYS A 510 10.48 22.63 -6.31
C LYS A 510 11.62 22.45 -7.31
N THR A 511 11.86 21.20 -7.72
CA THR A 511 12.90 20.89 -8.70
C THR A 511 12.57 21.46 -10.09
N PHE A 512 11.30 21.38 -10.52
CA PHE A 512 10.82 21.97 -11.77
C PHE A 512 11.08 23.48 -11.82
N GLU A 513 10.70 24.22 -10.78
CA GLU A 513 10.91 25.69 -10.73
C GLU A 513 12.40 26.03 -10.70
N ARG A 514 13.21 25.27 -9.94
CA ARG A 514 14.67 25.44 -9.93
C ARG A 514 15.28 25.25 -11.32
N VAL A 515 14.96 24.15 -12.00
CA VAL A 515 15.48 23.87 -13.35
C VAL A 515 14.99 24.92 -14.34
N LYS A 516 13.71 25.31 -14.29
CA LYS A 516 13.15 26.37 -15.13
C LYS A 516 13.91 27.68 -14.98
N GLN A 517 14.23 28.10 -13.75
CA GLN A 517 14.97 29.34 -13.50
C GLN A 517 16.38 29.33 -14.11
N LEU A 518 17.05 28.18 -14.17
CA LEU A 518 18.37 28.04 -14.78
C LEU A 518 18.38 28.30 -16.31
N PHE A 519 17.24 28.12 -16.99
CA PHE A 519 17.10 28.26 -18.45
C PHE A 519 16.10 29.36 -18.87
N SER A 520 15.66 30.19 -17.91
CA SER A 520 14.79 31.35 -18.17
C SER A 520 15.58 32.66 -18.34
N LEU A 521 16.92 32.57 -18.41
CA LEU A 521 17.88 33.65 -18.68
C LEU A 521 18.54 33.38 -20.04
#